data_AF-A0A819GXJ7-F1
#
_entry.id   AF-A0A819GXJ7-F1
#
_cell.length_a   1.000
_cell.length_b   1.000
_cell.length_c   1.000
_cell.angle_alpha   90.00
_cell.angle_beta   90.00
_cell.angle_gamma   90.00
#
_symmetry.space_group_name_H-M   'P 1'
#
loop_
_entity.id
_entity.type
_entity.pdbx_description
1 polymer ?
#
loop_
_entity_poly.entity_id
_entity_poly.type
_entity_poly.pdbx_seq_one_letter_code
_entity_poly.pdbx_strand_id
1 'polypeptide(L)'
;LAKREITVAERQKIGRFFYRFGNGESGADVYDRVSLFMDSLFREMDSNLMPNTNILIVSHGLFMRLFLMRFYRWSVERFHTLENFNNCGYCILERDDQDGSFILKTELKISSEQELLKRKDSKEKLNEQNLNEEINSILHTIKTENDKKKA
;
A
#
# COMPACT_ATOMS: atom_id res chain seq x y z
N LEU A 1 11.62 2.79 -18.69
CA LEU A 1 10.90 3.77 -17.83
C LEU A 1 9.38 3.54 -17.90
N ALA A 2 8.79 3.49 -19.10
CA ALA A 2 7.35 3.23 -19.32
C ALA A 2 6.72 2.07 -18.53
N LYS A 3 7.37 0.90 -18.46
CA LYS A 3 6.83 -0.27 -17.73
C LYS A 3 6.59 0.00 -16.23
N ARG A 4 7.48 0.76 -15.57
CA ARG A 4 7.34 1.08 -14.14
C ARG A 4 6.17 2.03 -13.91
N GLU A 5 5.99 3.01 -14.78
CA GLU A 5 4.90 3.99 -14.68
C GLU A 5 3.54 3.33 -14.87
N ILE A 6 3.41 2.45 -15.88
CA ILE A 6 2.21 1.63 -16.11
C ILE A 6 1.89 0.79 -14.86
N THR A 7 2.86 0.03 -14.36
CA THR A 7 2.69 -0.80 -13.15
C THR A 7 2.27 0.04 -11.93
N VAL A 8 2.84 1.24 -11.76
CA VAL A 8 2.47 2.14 -10.67
C VAL A 8 1.04 2.66 -10.84
N ALA A 9 0.62 3.00 -12.06
CA ALA A 9 -0.73 3.47 -12.36
C ALA A 9 -1.78 2.37 -12.12
N GLU A 10 -1.54 1.16 -12.61
CA GLU A 10 -2.41 0.00 -12.38
C GLU A 10 -2.56 -0.32 -10.90
N ARG A 11 -1.44 -0.32 -10.16
CA ARG A 11 -1.43 -0.54 -8.71
C ARG A 11 -2.25 0.50 -7.96
N GLN A 12 -2.20 1.75 -8.39
CA GLN A 12 -2.97 2.81 -7.76
C GLN A 12 -4.47 2.66 -8.00
N LYS A 13 -4.87 2.17 -9.18
CA LYS A 13 -6.26 1.88 -9.50
C LYS A 13 -6.82 0.69 -8.72
N ILE A 14 -6.05 -0.40 -8.62
CA ILE A 14 -6.46 -1.65 -7.95
C ILE A 14 -6.29 -1.56 -6.42
N GLY A 15 -5.36 -0.73 -5.95
CA GLY A 15 -5.01 -0.61 -4.56
C GLY A 15 -3.91 -1.58 -4.13
N ARG A 16 -3.12 -1.16 -3.15
CA ARG A 16 -1.90 -1.87 -2.71
C ARG A 16 -2.15 -3.26 -2.13
N PHE A 17 -3.35 -3.49 -1.62
CA PHE A 17 -3.73 -4.78 -1.01
C PHE A 17 -3.94 -5.86 -2.09
N PHE A 18 -4.67 -5.54 -3.17
CA PHE A 18 -5.06 -6.52 -4.18
C PHE A 18 -4.11 -6.57 -5.38
N TYR A 19 -3.35 -5.51 -5.66
CA TYR A 19 -2.48 -5.49 -6.84
C TYR A 19 -1.33 -6.49 -6.72
N ARG A 20 -1.22 -7.39 -7.71
CA ARG A 20 -0.13 -8.36 -7.83
C ARG A 20 0.80 -7.94 -8.97
N PHE A 21 2.08 -7.78 -8.67
CA PHE A 21 3.10 -7.57 -9.70
C PHE A 21 3.29 -8.85 -10.53
N GLY A 22 3.68 -8.73 -11.80
CA GLY A 22 4.04 -9.89 -12.62
C GLY A 22 5.16 -10.70 -11.96
N ASN A 23 4.91 -11.99 -11.68
CA ASN A 23 5.76 -12.90 -10.89
C ASN A 23 6.07 -12.43 -9.46
N GLY A 24 5.33 -11.45 -8.94
CA GLY A 24 5.45 -10.96 -7.58
C GLY A 24 4.20 -11.29 -6.77
N GLU A 25 4.10 -10.64 -5.61
CA GLU A 25 3.04 -10.87 -4.65
C GLU A 25 2.13 -9.66 -4.51
N SER A 26 0.89 -9.91 -4.14
CA SER A 26 -0.06 -8.92 -3.69
C SER A 26 0.05 -8.69 -2.17
N GLY A 27 -0.55 -7.61 -1.68
CA GLY A 27 -0.69 -7.41 -0.24
C GLY A 27 -1.52 -8.50 0.45
N ALA A 28 -2.49 -9.09 -0.26
CA ALA A 28 -3.27 -10.23 0.22
C ALA A 28 -2.41 -11.49 0.41
N ASP A 29 -1.53 -11.80 -0.55
CA ASP A 29 -0.60 -12.95 -0.43
C ASP A 29 0.30 -12.80 0.81
N VAL A 30 0.77 -11.58 1.08
CA VAL A 30 1.58 -11.27 2.27
C VAL A 30 0.73 -11.32 3.54
N TYR A 31 -0.53 -10.88 3.50
CA TYR A 31 -1.47 -10.91 4.63
C TYR A 31 -1.74 -12.34 5.12
N ASP A 32 -1.85 -13.29 4.20
CA ASP A 32 -2.01 -14.72 4.54
C ASP A 32 -0.81 -15.23 5.33
N ARG A 33 0.42 -14.89 4.90
CA ARG A 33 1.63 -15.27 5.63
C ARG A 33 1.79 -14.53 6.95
N VAL A 34 1.39 -13.28 7.03
CA VAL A 34 1.30 -12.55 8.30
C VAL A 34 0.38 -13.28 9.27
N SER A 35 -0.76 -13.80 8.80
CA SER A 35 -1.69 -14.57 9.63
C SER A 35 -1.02 -15.85 10.16
N LEU A 36 -0.34 -16.60 9.30
CA LEU A 36 0.42 -17.80 9.72
C LEU A 36 1.52 -17.48 10.73
N PHE A 37 2.24 -16.38 10.54
CA PHE A 37 3.24 -15.92 11.49
C PHE A 37 2.61 -15.57 12.85
N MET A 38 1.47 -14.87 12.83
CA MET A 38 0.75 -14.48 14.05
C MET A 38 0.24 -15.68 14.84
N ASP A 39 -0.22 -16.74 14.17
CA ASP A 39 -0.66 -17.96 14.85
C ASP A 39 0.50 -18.60 15.64
N SER A 40 1.72 -18.60 15.08
CA SER A 40 2.91 -19.07 15.78
C SER A 40 3.35 -18.12 16.89
N LEU A 41 3.29 -16.82 16.65
CA LEU A 41 3.61 -15.79 17.64
C LEU A 41 2.72 -15.90 18.88
N PHE A 42 1.41 -16.01 18.71
CA PHE A 42 0.49 -16.11 19.85
C PHE A 42 0.67 -17.39 20.65
N ARG A 43 0.94 -18.53 19.98
CA ARG A 43 1.28 -19.77 20.70
C ARG A 43 2.54 -19.63 21.56
N GLU A 44 3.55 -18.92 21.06
CA GLU A 44 4.78 -18.66 21.81
C GLU A 44 4.52 -17.72 22.99
N MET A 45 3.72 -16.67 22.79
CA MET A 45 3.30 -15.73 23.83
C MET A 45 2.51 -16.40 24.96
N ASP A 46 1.65 -17.36 24.62
CA ASP A 46 0.87 -18.14 25.59
C ASP A 46 1.69 -19.24 26.26
N SER A 47 2.90 -19.52 25.76
CA SER A 47 3.78 -20.51 26.36
C SER A 47 4.42 -19.98 27.65
N ASN A 48 4.56 -20.85 28.65
CA ASN A 48 5.29 -20.53 29.87
C ASN A 48 6.81 -20.37 29.67
N LEU A 49 7.29 -20.40 28.42
CA LEU A 49 8.71 -20.29 28.09
C LEU A 49 9.19 -18.83 28.06
N MET A 50 8.28 -17.86 27.89
CA MET A 50 8.62 -16.44 27.78
C MET A 50 7.78 -15.52 28.68
N PRO A 51 7.72 -15.75 30.00
CA PRO A 51 6.96 -14.88 30.90
C PRO A 51 7.53 -13.46 30.89
N ASN A 52 6.64 -12.45 30.82
CA ASN A 52 6.96 -11.02 30.91
C ASN A 52 8.05 -10.54 29.94
N THR A 53 8.12 -11.12 28.74
CA THR A 53 9.15 -10.78 27.75
C THR A 53 8.63 -9.81 26.69
N ASN A 54 9.41 -8.78 26.39
CA ASN A 54 9.13 -7.89 25.26
C ASN A 54 9.52 -8.57 23.94
N ILE A 55 8.65 -8.48 22.94
CA ILE A 55 8.87 -9.06 21.62
C ILE A 55 9.23 -7.96 20.62
N LEU A 56 10.39 -8.11 19.96
CA LEU A 56 10.82 -7.22 18.88
C LEU A 56 10.66 -7.94 17.53
N ILE A 57 9.82 -7.37 16.66
CA ILE A 57 9.63 -7.85 15.29
C ILE A 57 10.31 -6.87 14.33
N VAL A 58 11.31 -7.35 13.58
CA VAL A 58 12.02 -6.56 12.56
C VAL A 58 11.59 -7.02 11.18
N SER A 59 11.07 -6.10 10.36
CA SER A 59 10.55 -6.43 9.02
C SER A 59 10.50 -5.19 8.11
N HIS A 60 9.67 -5.21 7.08
CA HIS A 60 9.50 -4.13 6.09
C HIS A 60 8.18 -3.37 6.30
N GLY A 61 8.11 -2.13 5.79
CA GLY A 61 6.95 -1.26 6.00
C GLY A 61 5.61 -1.82 5.48
N LEU A 62 5.61 -2.64 4.42
CA LEU A 62 4.37 -3.31 3.98
C LEU A 62 3.94 -4.39 4.98
N PHE A 63 4.87 -5.22 5.45
CA PHE A 63 4.60 -6.26 6.44
C PHE A 63 4.07 -5.63 7.74
N MET A 64 4.71 -4.58 8.25
CA MET A 64 4.27 -3.92 9.48
C MET A 64 2.83 -3.41 9.39
N ARG A 65 2.45 -2.80 8.27
CA ARG A 65 1.06 -2.36 8.05
C ARG A 65 0.06 -3.51 7.98
N LEU A 66 0.43 -4.61 7.32
CA LEU A 66 -0.41 -5.80 7.22
C LEU A 66 -0.50 -6.55 8.56
N PHE A 67 0.57 -6.55 9.34
CA PHE A 67 0.58 -7.04 10.72
C PHE A 67 -0.43 -6.27 11.56
N LEU A 68 -0.37 -4.93 11.56
CA LEU A 68 -1.34 -4.11 12.30
C LEU A 68 -2.78 -4.32 11.79
N MET A 69 -2.96 -4.41 10.47
CA MET A 69 -4.27 -4.72 9.88
C MET A 69 -4.80 -6.07 10.38
N ARG A 70 -3.98 -7.11 10.40
CA ARG A 70 -4.37 -8.45 10.86
C ARG A 70 -4.56 -8.53 12.37
N PHE A 71 -3.74 -7.82 13.13
CA PHE A 71 -3.75 -7.77 14.59
C PHE A 71 -5.01 -7.09 15.12
N TYR A 72 -5.34 -5.91 14.58
CA TYR A 72 -6.52 -5.15 14.98
C TYR A 72 -7.77 -5.43 14.15
N ARG A 73 -7.71 -6.43 13.25
CA ARG A 73 -8.81 -6.78 12.33
C ARG A 73 -9.34 -5.57 11.55
N TRP A 74 -8.44 -4.70 11.09
CA TRP A 74 -8.82 -3.52 10.32
C TRP A 74 -9.26 -3.90 8.90
N SER A 75 -10.16 -3.09 8.35
CA SER A 75 -10.63 -3.23 6.99
C SER A 75 -9.54 -2.87 5.96
N VAL A 76 -9.75 -3.29 4.72
CA VAL A 76 -8.83 -2.96 3.61
C VAL A 76 -8.80 -1.44 3.38
N GLU A 77 -9.92 -0.76 3.54
CA GLU A 77 -10.05 0.69 3.43
C GLU A 77 -9.16 1.37 4.46
N ARG A 78 -9.24 0.95 5.73
CA ARG A 78 -8.35 1.45 6.79
C ARG A 78 -6.89 1.20 6.44
N PHE A 79 -6.54 0.00 5.96
CA PHE A 79 -5.18 -0.29 5.52
C PHE A 79 -4.69 0.64 4.40
N HIS A 80 -5.53 1.00 3.44
CA HIS A 80 -5.16 1.94 2.37
C HIS A 80 -4.93 3.36 2.86
N THR A 81 -5.56 3.78 3.96
CA THR A 81 -5.30 5.09 4.59
C THR A 81 -3.93 5.16 5.27
N LEU A 82 -3.36 4.01 5.68
CA LEU A 82 -2.07 3.99 6.37
C LEU A 82 -0.92 4.37 5.42
N GLU A 83 -0.05 5.25 5.88
CA GLU A 83 1.21 5.51 5.19
C GLU A 83 2.25 4.44 5.54
N ASN A 84 3.29 4.34 4.72
CA ASN A 84 4.43 3.51 5.07
C ASN A 84 5.20 4.15 6.23
N PHE A 85 5.74 3.33 7.11
CA PHE A 85 6.75 3.76 8.06
C PHE A 85 7.95 4.36 7.31
N ASN A 86 8.56 5.38 7.91
CA ASN A 86 9.84 5.92 7.46
C ASN A 86 10.94 4.84 7.56
N ASN A 87 12.11 5.09 6.95
CA ASN A 87 13.26 4.21 7.16
C ASN A 87 13.59 4.16 8.67
N CYS A 88 13.82 2.95 9.19
CA CYS A 88 13.98 2.66 10.62
C CYS A 88 12.80 3.11 11.50
N GLY A 89 11.62 3.37 10.93
CA GLY A 89 10.41 3.65 11.69
C GLY A 89 9.91 2.41 12.43
N TYR A 90 9.29 2.62 13.60
CA TYR A 90 8.77 1.56 14.46
C TYR A 90 7.39 1.93 14.99
N CYS A 91 6.69 0.95 15.58
CA CYS A 91 5.50 1.16 16.39
C CYS A 91 5.55 0.30 17.66
N ILE A 92 4.89 0.75 18.71
CA ILE A 92 4.83 0.10 20.02
C ILE A 92 3.40 -0.36 20.27
N LEU A 93 3.25 -1.64 20.59
CA LEU A 93 2.03 -2.25 21.11
C LEU A 93 2.29 -2.57 22.58
N GLU A 94 1.53 -1.93 23.47
CA GLU A 94 1.64 -2.10 24.92
C GLU A 94 0.54 -3.03 25.40
N ARG A 95 0.88 -4.06 26.18
CA ARG A 95 -0.11 -4.96 26.75
C ARG A 95 -0.86 -4.25 27.88
N ASP A 96 -2.19 -4.31 27.85
CA ASP A 96 -3.03 -3.91 28.98
C ASP A 96 -3.10 -5.06 29.98
N ASP A 97 -2.77 -4.78 31.24
CA ASP A 97 -2.77 -5.79 32.30
C ASP A 97 -4.18 -6.19 32.74
N GLN A 98 -5.21 -5.41 32.40
CA GLN A 98 -6.59 -5.69 32.77
C GLN A 98 -7.21 -6.83 31.96
N ASP A 99 -7.03 -6.80 30.64
CA ASP A 99 -7.66 -7.77 29.72
C ASP A 99 -6.65 -8.53 28.83
N GLY A 100 -5.35 -8.21 28.94
CA GLY A 100 -4.30 -8.81 28.12
C GLY A 100 -4.29 -8.35 26.66
N SER A 101 -5.13 -7.39 26.30
CA SER A 101 -5.15 -6.80 24.95
C SER A 101 -3.89 -5.97 24.70
N PHE A 102 -3.61 -5.66 23.44
CA PHE A 102 -2.47 -4.83 23.08
C PHE A 102 -2.94 -3.51 22.49
N ILE A 103 -2.58 -2.41 23.13
CA ILE A 103 -2.92 -1.04 22.74
C ILE A 103 -1.79 -0.47 21.89
N LEU A 104 -2.13 0.03 20.71
CA LEU A 104 -1.17 0.71 19.84
C LEU A 104 -0.86 2.10 20.41
N LYS A 105 0.36 2.29 20.90
CA LYS A 105 0.82 3.56 21.50
C LYS A 105 1.38 4.53 20.49
N THR A 106 1.92 4.02 19.40
CA THR A 106 2.50 4.84 18.36
C THR A 106 1.41 5.39 17.45
N GLU A 107 1.37 6.72 17.31
CA GLU A 107 0.51 7.38 16.34
C GLU A 107 0.94 7.01 14.92
N LEU A 108 0.00 6.47 14.15
CA LEU A 108 0.25 6.11 12.75
C LEU A 108 -0.02 7.31 11.85
N LYS A 109 0.85 7.48 10.86
CA LYS A 109 0.58 8.40 9.74
C LYS A 109 -0.55 7.84 8.89
N ILE A 110 -1.63 8.61 8.80
CA ILE A 110 -2.82 8.28 8.04
C ILE A 110 -2.99 9.39 7.01
N SER A 111 -3.07 9.02 5.73
CA SER A 111 -3.46 9.97 4.68
C SER A 111 -4.94 10.31 4.88
N SER A 112 -5.25 11.59 4.98
CA SER A 112 -6.63 12.07 5.08
C SER A 112 -7.44 11.73 3.83
N GLU A 113 -8.76 11.64 3.96
CA GLU A 113 -9.65 11.42 2.81
C GLU A 113 -9.48 12.52 1.75
N GLN A 114 -9.27 13.77 2.19
CA GLN A 114 -8.97 14.89 1.31
C GLN A 114 -7.63 14.74 0.57
N GLU A 115 -6.60 14.20 1.20
CA GLU A 115 -5.33 13.91 0.52
C GLU A 115 -5.46 12.73 -0.44
N LEU A 116 -6.24 11.72 -0.09
CA LEU A 116 -6.55 10.60 -0.99
C LEU A 116 -7.33 11.10 -2.21
N LEU A 117 -8.29 12.02 -2.03
CA LEU A 117 -9.05 12.65 -3.11
C LEU A 117 -8.15 13.54 -3.98
N LYS A 118 -7.36 14.44 -3.38
CA LYS A 118 -6.39 15.27 -4.09
C LYS A 118 -5.41 14.43 -4.92
N ARG A 119 -4.96 13.29 -4.39
CA ARG A 119 -4.11 12.32 -5.12
C ARG A 119 -4.83 11.64 -6.28
N LYS A 120 -6.17 11.49 -6.24
CA LYS A 120 -6.98 11.01 -7.36
C LYS A 120 -7.17 12.12 -8.41
N ASP A 121 -7.67 13.28 -8.00
CA ASP A 121 -7.97 14.42 -8.89
C ASP A 121 -6.73 14.90 -9.64
N SER A 122 -5.59 15.00 -8.96
CA SER A 122 -4.33 15.43 -9.59
C SER A 122 -3.85 14.44 -10.67
N LYS A 123 -4.22 13.17 -10.56
CA LYS A 123 -3.83 12.12 -11.51
C LYS A 123 -4.81 12.00 -12.67
N GLU A 124 -6.11 12.19 -12.44
CA GLU A 124 -7.09 12.26 -13.52
C GLU A 124 -6.73 13.40 -14.48
N LYS A 125 -6.41 14.58 -13.94
CA LYS A 125 -5.91 15.72 -14.72
C LYS A 125 -4.64 15.40 -15.51
N LEU A 126 -3.67 14.72 -14.89
CA LEU A 126 -2.44 14.32 -15.58
C LEU A 126 -2.72 13.32 -16.71
N ASN A 127 -3.66 12.39 -16.52
CA ASN A 127 -4.02 11.40 -17.53
C ASN A 127 -4.76 12.03 -18.72
N GLU A 128 -5.66 13.00 -18.46
CA GLU A 128 -6.32 13.80 -19.49
C GLU A 128 -5.32 14.65 -20.28
N GLN A 129 -4.35 15.28 -19.62
CA GLN A 129 -3.30 16.05 -20.27
C GLN A 129 -2.46 15.19 -21.22
N ASN A 130 -2.00 14.03 -20.75
CA ASN A 130 -1.22 13.11 -21.58
C ASN A 130 -2.00 12.62 -22.81
N LEU A 131 -3.29 12.28 -22.64
CA LEU A 131 -4.15 11.85 -23.74
C LEU A 131 -4.33 12.97 -24.79
N ASN A 132 -4.52 14.21 -24.32
CA ASN A 132 -4.68 15.36 -25.22
C ASN A 132 -3.40 15.65 -26.01
N GLU A 133 -2.22 15.53 -25.38
CA GLU A 133 -0.93 15.66 -26.07
C GLU A 133 -0.75 14.60 -27.16
N GLU A 134 -1.14 13.36 -26.88
CA GLU A 134 -1.06 12.24 -27.81
C GLU A 134 -2.01 12.43 -29.01
N ILE A 135 -3.26 12.84 -28.77
CA ILE A 135 -4.23 13.17 -29.83
C ILE A 135 -3.70 14.31 -30.71
N ASN A 136 -3.16 15.36 -30.11
CA ASN A 136 -2.63 16.51 -30.85
C ASN A 136 -1.43 16.11 -31.74
N SER A 137 -0.58 15.21 -31.26
CA SER A 137 0.53 14.66 -32.05
C SER A 137 0.05 13.85 -33.26
N ILE A 138 -0.97 13.02 -33.08
CA ILE A 138 -1.59 12.23 -34.16
C ILE A 138 -2.23 13.15 -35.19
N LEU A 139 -3.01 14.14 -34.75
CA LEU A 139 -3.66 15.11 -35.63
C LEU A 139 -2.65 15.91 -36.45
N HIS A 140 -1.52 16.29 -35.84
CA HIS A 140 -0.42 16.94 -36.55
C HIS A 140 0.15 16.02 -37.63
N THR A 141 0.43 14.76 -37.29
CA THR A 141 0.95 13.76 -38.25
C THR A 141 0.02 13.56 -39.44
N ILE A 142 -1.29 13.38 -39.19
CA ILE A 142 -2.31 13.21 -40.24
C ILE A 142 -2.39 14.44 -41.16
N LYS A 143 -2.34 15.67 -40.59
CA LYS A 143 -2.28 16.90 -41.40
C LYS A 143 -1.06 16.89 -42.31
N THR A 144 0.11 16.59 -41.75
CA THR A 144 1.37 16.59 -42.50
C THR A 144 1.38 15.55 -43.64
N GLU A 145 0.78 14.37 -43.43
CA GLU A 145 0.64 13.34 -44.46
C GLU A 145 -0.38 13.71 -45.55
N ASN A 146 -1.48 14.36 -45.19
CA ASN A 146 -2.47 14.84 -46.15
C ASN A 146 -1.92 15.98 -47.02
N ASP A 147 -1.10 16.86 -46.46
CA ASP A 147 -0.44 17.93 -47.21
C ASP A 147 0.58 17.36 -48.20
N LYS A 148 1.29 16.29 -47.85
CA LYS A 148 2.21 15.56 -48.76
C LYS A 148 1.51 14.82 -49.90
N LYS A 149 0.24 14.40 -49.73
CA LYS A 149 -0.54 13.72 -50.77
C LYS A 149 -1.24 14.67 -51.75
N LYS A 150 -1.28 15.97 -51.44
CA LYS A 150 -1.86 17.02 -52.30
C LYS A 150 -0.83 17.77 -53.15
N ALA A 151 0.47 17.48 -52.95
CA ALA A 151 1.58 17.95 -53.77
C ALA A 151 2.01 16.86 -54.77
#